data_AF-C1DRA3-F1
#
_entry.id   AF-C1DRA3-F1
#
_cell.length_a   1.000
_cell.length_b   1.000
_cell.length_c   1.000
_cell.angle_alpha   90.00
_cell.angle_beta   90.00
_cell.angle_gamma   90.00
#
_symmetry.space_group_name_H-M   'P 1'
#
loop_
_entity.id
_entity.type
_entity.pdbx_description
1 polymer ?
#
loop_
_entity_poly.entity_id
_entity_poly.type
_entity_poly.pdbx_seq_one_letter_code
_entity_poly.pdbx_strand_id
1 'polypeptide(L)'
;MTHASIETTLELWVSSLRDVKQRIRPLFTQERVAASAALFLDGLLGAEPRKTGWMRAEAAGDPGPWRQQAILGRGRWAADALRDLVRDYVLEQLADDEAVLVLDETGFLKQGHTSCGVARQYTGSAGKITNCQIGVFAAYVSRHGQAFIDRALYLPRDWTADPERLAAAHVPKGIGFSTKPRLAQDMIERAIAANTPFAWVAADSVYGVGHLETALRRAGKGYVLGVKGTHAVKAWIDRPWLSGTAEQAARALPSSAWRRCSAGEGTQGPRLHEWAYLELADLEASDYAPSATGVWTRGLLIRRRLVDGELAYFTTWAPAGTSLKRLAWVEGHRWSIESAFETAKGELGLDHNETRSWHGWHRHVSLVMLAFALLARVRHQANAPAPPKTIQRLIALTYPG
;
A
#
# COMPACT_ATOMS: atom_id res chain seq x y z
N MET A 1 -3.67 10.48 -25.93
CA MET A 1 -3.70 10.99 -24.55
C MET A 1 -3.33 12.46 -24.61
N THR A 2 -4.27 13.35 -24.31
CA THR A 2 -3.98 14.78 -24.15
C THR A 2 -3.34 14.96 -22.77
N HIS A 3 -2.03 15.14 -22.74
CA HIS A 3 -1.33 15.51 -21.50
C HIS A 3 -1.69 16.97 -21.16
N ALA A 4 -1.84 17.27 -19.87
CA ALA A 4 -1.99 18.64 -19.39
C ALA A 4 -0.83 19.52 -19.92
N SER A 5 -1.10 20.80 -20.18
CA SER A 5 -0.03 21.73 -20.53
C SER A 5 0.95 21.87 -19.36
N ILE A 6 2.16 22.37 -19.65
CA ILE A 6 3.17 22.65 -18.62
C ILE A 6 2.60 23.61 -17.58
N GLU A 7 1.93 24.68 -18.01
CA GLU A 7 1.29 25.67 -17.13
C GLU A 7 0.24 25.02 -16.21
N THR A 8 -0.67 24.23 -16.77
CA THR A 8 -1.70 23.53 -15.98
C THR A 8 -1.08 22.56 -14.98
N THR A 9 -0.01 21.86 -15.36
CA THR A 9 0.68 20.93 -14.45
C THR A 9 1.36 21.68 -13.30
N LEU A 10 1.96 22.84 -13.56
CA LEU A 10 2.57 23.70 -12.54
C LEU A 10 1.52 24.28 -11.60
N GLU A 11 0.39 24.76 -12.12
CA GLU A 11 -0.73 25.25 -11.31
C GLU A 11 -1.29 24.15 -10.41
N LEU A 12 -1.53 22.95 -10.96
CA LEU A 12 -1.98 21.77 -10.20
C LEU A 12 -1.01 21.39 -9.10
N TRP A 13 0.30 21.44 -9.37
CA TRP A 13 1.33 21.18 -8.38
C TRP A 13 1.26 22.19 -7.22
N VAL A 14 1.29 23.49 -7.54
CA VAL A 14 1.28 24.56 -6.54
C VAL A 14 -0.01 24.55 -5.71
N SER A 15 -1.17 24.34 -6.35
CA SER A 15 -2.45 24.28 -5.65
C SER A 15 -2.53 23.04 -4.74
N SER A 16 -2.08 21.87 -5.22
CA SER A 16 -2.09 20.63 -4.44
C SER A 16 -1.16 20.70 -3.23
N LEU A 17 0.03 21.28 -3.40
CA LEU A 17 0.97 21.48 -2.29
C LEU A 17 0.42 22.45 -1.24
N ARG A 18 -0.23 23.55 -1.67
CA ARG A 18 -0.88 24.49 -0.75
C ARG A 18 -2.02 23.84 0.02
N ASP A 19 -2.88 23.09 -0.67
CA ASP A 19 -4.01 22.36 -0.08
C ASP A 19 -3.54 21.36 0.98
N VAL A 20 -2.55 20.51 0.66
CA VAL A 20 -1.99 19.55 1.62
C VAL A 20 -1.41 20.25 2.86
N LYS A 21 -0.66 21.34 2.69
CA LYS A 21 -0.11 22.10 3.81
C LYS A 21 -1.21 22.68 4.72
N GLN A 22 -2.29 23.17 4.13
CA GLN A 22 -3.45 23.65 4.89
C GLN A 22 -4.14 22.51 5.65
N ARG A 23 -4.29 21.34 5.03
CA ARG A 23 -4.93 20.17 5.65
C ARG A 23 -4.15 19.60 6.83
N ILE A 24 -2.82 19.57 6.76
CA ILE A 24 -2.02 19.05 7.88
C ILE A 24 -1.88 20.06 9.02
N ARG A 25 -2.16 21.35 8.81
CA ARG A 25 -2.00 22.41 9.81
C ARG A 25 -2.69 22.11 11.15
N PRO A 26 -3.95 21.62 11.20
CA PRO A 26 -4.64 21.32 12.46
C PRO A 26 -4.00 20.19 13.28
N LEU A 27 -3.14 19.35 12.68
CA LEU A 27 -2.44 18.28 13.40
C LEU A 27 -1.36 18.82 14.36
N PHE A 28 -1.03 20.12 14.26
CA PHE A 28 0.01 20.76 15.03
C PHE A 28 -0.56 21.85 15.94
N THR A 29 -0.16 21.84 17.21
CA THR A 29 -0.66 22.81 18.20
C THR A 29 -0.03 24.20 18.07
N GLN A 30 1.14 24.31 17.43
CA GLN A 30 1.90 25.55 17.32
C GLN A 30 2.19 25.87 15.86
N GLU A 31 2.02 27.14 15.47
CA GLU A 31 2.24 27.60 14.09
C GLU A 31 3.64 27.27 13.59
N ARG A 32 4.66 27.52 14.42
CA ARG A 32 6.06 27.19 14.08
C ARG A 32 6.28 25.70 13.78
N VAL A 33 5.55 24.79 14.43
CA VAL A 33 5.69 23.34 14.20
C VAL A 33 5.02 22.95 12.90
N ALA A 34 3.86 23.54 12.59
CA ALA A 34 3.19 23.34 11.32
C ALA A 34 4.03 23.87 10.15
N ALA A 35 4.60 25.06 10.28
CA ALA A 35 5.51 25.62 9.29
C ALA A 35 6.73 24.71 9.06
N SER A 36 7.33 24.19 10.14
CA SER A 36 8.43 23.22 10.01
C SER A 36 7.99 21.91 9.34
N ALA A 37 6.78 21.39 9.61
CA ALA A 37 6.24 20.22 8.92
C ALA A 37 5.98 20.47 7.42
N ALA A 38 5.53 21.68 7.06
CA ALA A 38 5.39 22.09 5.66
C ALA A 38 6.75 22.14 4.94
N LEU A 39 7.79 22.67 5.59
CA LEU A 39 9.16 22.67 5.06
C LEU A 39 9.75 21.26 4.98
N PHE A 40 9.40 20.37 5.92
CA PHE A 40 9.78 18.97 5.84
C PHE A 40 9.19 18.32 4.58
N LEU A 41 7.90 18.55 4.31
CA LEU A 41 7.24 18.08 3.10
C LEU A 41 7.90 18.64 1.82
N ASP A 42 8.25 19.93 1.82
CA ASP A 42 8.99 20.53 0.70
C ASP A 42 10.35 19.84 0.49
N GLY A 43 11.08 19.55 1.56
CA GLY A 43 12.34 18.82 1.48
C GLY A 43 12.20 17.40 0.93
N LEU A 44 11.10 16.70 1.26
CA LEU A 44 10.80 15.37 0.68
C LEU A 44 10.52 15.45 -0.82
N LEU A 45 9.83 16.52 -1.27
CA LEU A 45 9.45 16.73 -2.67
C LEU A 45 10.52 17.46 -3.49
N GLY A 46 11.55 18.01 -2.85
CA GLY A 46 12.63 18.75 -3.50
C GLY A 46 13.58 17.87 -4.31
N ALA A 47 14.55 18.48 -4.99
CA ALA A 47 15.48 17.78 -5.88
C ALA A 47 16.64 17.06 -5.16
N GLU A 48 16.73 17.17 -3.82
CA GLU A 48 17.87 16.64 -3.05
C GLU A 48 18.01 15.12 -3.21
N PRO A 49 19.18 14.59 -3.63
CA PRO A 49 19.38 13.15 -3.86
C PRO A 49 19.18 12.29 -2.61
N ARG A 50 19.47 12.86 -1.42
CA ARG A 50 19.20 12.22 -0.14
C ARG A 50 18.34 13.13 0.72
N LYS A 51 17.41 12.51 1.44
CA LYS A 51 16.47 13.20 2.34
C LYS A 51 16.91 12.98 3.79
N THR A 52 18.15 13.31 4.14
CA THR A 52 18.62 13.21 5.53
C THR A 52 18.12 14.40 6.35
N GLY A 53 18.26 14.34 7.68
CA GLY A 53 17.90 15.45 8.55
C GLY A 53 18.70 16.73 8.25
N TRP A 54 19.95 16.58 7.82
CA TRP A 54 20.83 17.71 7.48
C TRP A 54 20.44 18.33 6.13
N MET A 55 20.31 17.53 5.07
CA MET A 55 19.97 18.02 3.74
C MET A 55 18.60 18.69 3.71
N ARG A 56 17.62 18.13 4.42
CA ARG A 56 16.30 18.79 4.58
C ARG A 56 16.41 20.12 5.34
N ALA A 57 17.31 20.23 6.31
CA ALA A 57 17.50 21.46 7.07
C ALA A 57 18.13 22.54 6.19
N GLU A 58 19.17 22.20 5.42
CA GLU A 58 19.78 23.11 4.44
C GLU A 58 18.76 23.58 3.39
N ALA A 59 18.00 22.66 2.81
CA ALA A 59 16.94 23.00 1.84
C ALA A 59 15.84 23.89 2.45
N ALA A 60 15.55 23.74 3.74
CA ALA A 60 14.60 24.57 4.47
C ALA A 60 15.19 25.93 4.92
N GLY A 61 16.50 26.17 4.74
CA GLY A 61 17.19 27.36 5.26
C GLY A 61 17.36 27.36 6.78
N ASP A 62 17.28 26.20 7.43
CA ASP A 62 17.50 26.06 8.86
C ASP A 62 19.01 26.18 9.19
N PRO A 63 19.40 26.80 10.32
CA PRO A 63 20.81 26.91 10.74
C PRO A 63 21.42 25.56 11.18
N GLY A 64 20.65 24.47 11.14
CA GLY A 64 21.07 23.14 11.52
C GLY A 64 19.89 22.15 11.60
N PRO A 65 20.16 20.85 11.85
CA PRO A 65 19.16 19.78 11.70
C PRO A 65 18.09 19.75 12.79
N TRP A 66 18.21 20.59 13.82
CA TRP A 66 17.45 20.49 15.06
C TRP A 66 15.95 20.68 14.87
N ARG A 67 15.52 21.57 13.96
CA ARG A 67 14.11 21.81 13.65
C ARG A 67 13.49 20.59 12.97
N GLN A 68 14.17 20.05 11.96
CA GLN A 68 13.77 18.84 11.25
C GLN A 68 13.72 17.62 12.21
N GLN A 69 14.71 17.47 13.08
CA GLN A 69 14.73 16.43 14.11
C GLN A 69 13.62 16.62 15.15
N ALA A 70 13.28 17.86 15.51
CA ALA A 70 12.24 18.15 16.48
C ALA A 70 10.86 17.71 15.96
N ILE A 71 10.53 17.91 14.69
CA ILE A 71 9.27 17.44 14.09
C ILE A 71 9.09 15.94 14.32
N LEU A 72 10.14 15.16 14.10
CA LEU A 72 10.07 13.70 14.23
C LEU A 72 10.18 13.24 15.69
N GLY A 73 11.15 13.75 16.45
CA GLY A 73 11.51 13.20 17.76
C GLY A 73 10.91 13.92 18.98
N ARG A 74 10.77 15.25 18.95
CA ARG A 74 10.44 16.05 20.16
C ARG A 74 9.06 16.72 20.10
N GLY A 75 8.50 16.88 18.90
CA GLY A 75 7.20 17.49 18.66
C GLY A 75 6.07 16.66 19.26
N ARG A 76 4.96 17.32 19.58
CA ARG A 76 3.73 16.67 20.06
C ARG A 76 2.67 16.75 18.96
N TRP A 77 2.58 15.70 18.16
CA TRP A 77 1.54 15.49 17.15
C TRP A 77 1.38 13.99 16.88
N ALA A 78 0.19 13.61 16.42
CA ALA A 78 -0.21 12.21 16.22
C ALA A 78 0.09 11.75 14.79
N ALA A 79 1.01 10.79 14.66
CA ALA A 79 1.36 10.20 13.36
C ALA A 79 0.20 9.41 12.75
N ASP A 80 -0.66 8.84 13.60
CA ASP A 80 -1.82 8.06 13.15
C ASP A 80 -2.94 8.98 12.63
N ALA A 81 -3.09 10.17 13.21
CA ALA A 81 -3.99 11.20 12.65
C ALA A 81 -3.51 11.68 11.27
N LEU A 82 -2.19 11.78 11.05
CA LEU A 82 -1.65 12.06 9.72
C LEU A 82 -1.87 10.89 8.76
N ARG A 83 -1.71 9.64 9.20
CA ARG A 83 -2.07 8.46 8.39
C ARG A 83 -3.53 8.52 7.95
N ASP A 84 -4.45 8.82 8.86
CA ASP A 84 -5.87 8.92 8.56
C ASP A 84 -6.16 10.05 7.56
N LEU A 85 -5.54 11.21 7.74
CA LEU A 85 -5.61 12.30 6.76
C LEU A 85 -5.08 11.88 5.39
N VAL A 86 -3.95 11.16 5.33
CA VAL A 86 -3.39 10.66 4.07
C VAL A 86 -4.36 9.71 3.38
N ARG A 87 -4.96 8.77 4.11
CA ARG A 87 -5.99 7.87 3.55
C ARG A 87 -7.14 8.68 2.95
N ASP A 88 -7.69 9.62 3.70
CA ASP A 88 -8.85 10.39 3.25
C ASP A 88 -8.48 11.24 2.01
N TYR A 89 -7.30 11.86 2.01
CA TYR A 89 -6.75 12.60 0.86
C TYR A 89 -6.53 11.72 -0.39
N VAL A 90 -6.09 10.47 -0.20
CA VAL A 90 -5.95 9.50 -1.28
C VAL A 90 -7.31 9.14 -1.87
N LEU A 91 -8.31 8.90 -1.01
CA LEU A 91 -9.65 8.49 -1.43
C LEU A 91 -10.39 9.57 -2.21
N GLU A 92 -10.16 10.85 -1.93
CA GLU A 92 -10.77 11.95 -2.71
C GLU A 92 -10.48 11.89 -4.22
N GLN A 93 -9.43 11.19 -4.64
CA GLN A 93 -9.00 11.13 -6.04
C GLN A 93 -8.92 9.70 -6.58
N LEU A 94 -8.60 8.74 -5.72
CA LEU A 94 -8.35 7.37 -6.14
C LEU A 94 -9.50 6.42 -5.80
N ALA A 95 -10.50 6.83 -5.02
CA ALA A 95 -11.63 5.98 -4.61
C ALA A 95 -12.28 5.26 -5.80
N ASP A 96 -12.48 3.96 -5.66
CA ASP A 96 -13.06 3.09 -6.67
C ASP A 96 -13.56 1.82 -5.97
N ASP A 97 -14.80 1.42 -6.21
CA ASP A 97 -15.38 0.24 -5.56
C ASP A 97 -14.62 -1.05 -5.91
N GLU A 98 -13.99 -1.08 -7.08
CA GLU A 98 -13.20 -2.22 -7.58
C GLU A 98 -11.72 -2.16 -7.20
N ALA A 99 -11.34 -1.24 -6.30
CA ALA A 99 -9.97 -1.09 -5.83
C ALA A 99 -9.44 -2.34 -5.11
N VAL A 100 -8.11 -2.48 -5.16
CA VAL A 100 -7.35 -3.52 -4.49
C VAL A 100 -6.54 -2.90 -3.36
N LEU A 101 -6.74 -3.38 -2.14
CA LEU A 101 -5.86 -3.09 -1.02
C LEU A 101 -4.71 -4.10 -1.02
N VAL A 102 -3.51 -3.63 -1.33
CA VAL A 102 -2.31 -4.45 -1.45
C VAL A 102 -1.50 -4.35 -0.15
N LEU A 103 -1.15 -5.50 0.44
CA LEU A 103 -0.36 -5.59 1.66
C LEU A 103 0.99 -6.21 1.37
N ASP A 104 2.05 -5.52 1.82
CA ASP A 104 3.42 -5.99 1.67
C ASP A 104 4.33 -5.31 2.71
N GLU A 105 5.56 -5.80 2.85
CA GLU A 105 6.56 -5.19 3.69
C GLU A 105 7.73 -4.62 2.90
N THR A 106 8.45 -3.70 3.55
CA THR A 106 9.75 -3.29 3.06
C THR A 106 10.72 -3.11 4.21
N GLY A 107 12.00 -3.38 3.94
CA GLY A 107 13.06 -3.24 4.93
C GLY A 107 13.79 -1.90 4.83
N PHE A 108 14.28 -1.45 5.98
CA PHE A 108 15.03 -0.21 6.16
C PHE A 108 16.38 -0.58 6.75
N LEU A 109 17.46 -0.45 5.97
CA LEU A 109 18.80 -0.81 6.43
C LEU A 109 19.23 0.08 7.59
N LYS A 110 19.82 -0.52 8.62
CA LYS A 110 20.29 0.19 9.81
C LYS A 110 21.62 -0.37 10.30
N GLN A 111 22.42 0.52 10.86
CA GLN A 111 23.62 0.18 11.61
C GLN A 111 23.34 0.29 13.11
N GLY A 112 23.91 -0.61 13.90
CA GLY A 112 23.74 -0.66 15.37
C GLY A 112 22.40 -1.24 15.85
N HIS A 113 22.16 -1.17 17.15
CA HIS A 113 21.07 -1.91 17.84
C HIS A 113 19.99 -1.02 18.46
N THR A 114 20.12 0.31 18.33
CA THR A 114 19.32 1.28 19.10
C THR A 114 18.08 1.80 18.35
N SER A 115 18.01 1.61 17.02
CA SER A 115 16.83 2.02 16.25
C SER A 115 15.65 1.10 16.53
N CYS A 116 14.49 1.63 16.90
CA CYS A 116 13.28 0.88 17.24
C CYS A 116 12.99 -0.27 16.25
N GLY A 117 12.85 -1.50 16.73
CA GLY A 117 12.53 -2.66 15.87
C GLY A 117 13.68 -3.17 14.98
N VAL A 118 14.92 -2.64 15.12
CA VAL A 118 16.06 -3.10 14.32
C VAL A 118 16.54 -4.49 14.76
N ALA A 119 16.62 -5.42 13.82
CA ALA A 119 17.20 -6.74 14.06
C ALA A 119 17.80 -7.33 12.78
N ARG A 120 18.59 -8.40 12.92
CA ARG A 120 19.05 -9.20 11.78
C ARG A 120 17.88 -10.01 11.21
N GLN A 121 17.41 -9.61 10.04
CA GLN A 121 16.23 -10.19 9.41
C GLN A 121 16.44 -10.25 7.90
N TYR A 122 15.76 -11.17 7.21
CA TYR A 122 15.73 -11.12 5.75
C TYR A 122 14.98 -9.85 5.31
N THR A 123 15.58 -9.10 4.41
CA THR A 123 14.94 -7.94 3.76
C THR A 123 15.11 -8.08 2.26
N GLY A 124 13.99 -8.00 1.54
CA GLY A 124 14.00 -8.01 0.08
C GLY A 124 14.90 -6.90 -0.50
N SER A 125 14.97 -5.75 0.17
CA SER A 125 15.77 -4.60 -0.28
C SER A 125 17.28 -4.86 -0.33
N ALA A 126 17.80 -5.85 0.40
CA ALA A 126 19.21 -6.22 0.34
C ALA A 126 19.43 -7.66 -0.17
N GLY A 127 18.36 -8.39 -0.47
CA GLY A 127 18.41 -9.79 -0.89
C GLY A 127 19.05 -10.76 0.11
N LYS A 128 19.24 -10.33 1.37
CA LYS A 128 19.98 -11.09 2.39
C LYS A 128 19.51 -10.79 3.81
N ILE A 129 19.92 -11.66 4.75
CA ILE A 129 19.76 -11.40 6.18
C ILE A 129 20.76 -10.32 6.58
N THR A 130 20.23 -9.18 7.02
CA THR A 130 21.04 -8.06 7.52
C THR A 130 20.27 -7.27 8.57
N ASN A 131 20.97 -6.38 9.25
CA ASN A 131 20.38 -5.55 10.28
C ASN A 131 19.46 -4.50 9.65
N CYS A 132 18.17 -4.60 9.93
CA CYS A 132 17.15 -3.72 9.37
C CYS A 132 15.92 -3.60 10.27
N GLN A 133 15.16 -2.54 10.06
CA GLN A 133 13.76 -2.45 10.49
C GLN A 133 12.87 -2.98 9.37
N ILE A 134 11.69 -3.50 9.69
CA ILE A 134 10.69 -3.91 8.70
C ILE A 134 9.43 -3.08 8.94
N GLY A 135 8.93 -2.44 7.90
CA GLY A 135 7.62 -1.79 7.91
C GLY A 135 6.64 -2.58 7.06
N VAL A 136 5.46 -2.87 7.60
CA VAL A 136 4.31 -3.39 6.85
C VAL A 136 3.51 -2.20 6.34
N PHE A 137 3.00 -2.27 5.12
CA PHE A 137 2.27 -1.18 4.47
C PHE A 137 0.99 -1.70 3.81
N ALA A 138 0.00 -0.81 3.76
CA ALA A 138 -1.17 -0.99 2.91
C ALA A 138 -1.15 0.05 1.79
N ALA A 139 -1.08 -0.42 0.54
CA ALA A 139 -1.23 0.41 -0.63
C ALA A 139 -2.64 0.27 -1.20
N TYR A 140 -3.29 1.41 -1.39
CA TYR A 140 -4.56 1.50 -2.09
C TYR A 140 -4.29 1.62 -3.58
N VAL A 141 -4.84 0.71 -4.37
CA VAL A 141 -4.60 0.67 -5.82
C VAL A 141 -5.93 0.60 -6.56
N SER A 142 -6.15 1.54 -7.48
CA SER A 142 -7.31 1.58 -8.36
C SER A 142 -6.88 1.92 -9.80
N ARG A 143 -7.84 1.98 -10.71
CA ARG A 143 -7.60 2.46 -12.08
C ARG A 143 -7.14 3.93 -12.13
N HIS A 144 -7.35 4.68 -11.06
CA HIS A 144 -6.99 6.10 -10.95
C HIS A 144 -5.54 6.31 -10.51
N GLY A 145 -4.92 5.30 -9.89
CA GLY A 145 -3.54 5.37 -9.41
C GLY A 145 -3.31 4.51 -8.18
N GLN A 146 -2.23 4.82 -7.48
CA GLN A 146 -1.86 4.14 -6.25
C GLN A 146 -1.22 5.07 -5.23
N ALA A 147 -1.43 4.78 -3.95
CA ALA A 147 -0.77 5.45 -2.83
C ALA A 147 -0.79 4.55 -1.58
N PHE A 148 0.12 4.80 -0.63
CA PHE A 148 0.06 4.18 0.68
C PHE A 148 -1.03 4.83 1.54
N ILE A 149 -1.85 4.03 2.21
CA ILE A 149 -2.90 4.52 3.13
C ILE A 149 -2.68 4.07 4.58
N ASP A 150 -1.83 3.07 4.82
CA ASP A 150 -1.49 2.63 6.17
C ASP A 150 -0.05 2.09 6.26
N ARG A 151 0.48 2.03 7.49
CA ARG A 151 1.84 1.61 7.82
C ARG A 151 1.92 1.13 9.27
N ALA A 152 2.77 0.14 9.51
CA ALA A 152 3.11 -0.32 10.86
C ALA A 152 4.57 -0.77 10.93
N LEU A 153 5.25 -0.42 12.02
CA LEU A 153 6.59 -0.93 12.30
C LEU A 153 6.47 -2.34 12.90
N TYR A 154 7.13 -3.32 12.30
CA TYR A 154 7.22 -4.66 12.86
C TYR A 154 8.28 -4.71 13.97
N LEU A 155 7.89 -5.19 15.16
CA LEU A 155 8.80 -5.44 16.28
C LEU A 155 9.09 -6.94 16.40
N PRO A 156 10.35 -7.37 16.23
CA PRO A 156 10.75 -8.76 16.49
C PRO A 156 10.51 -9.19 17.94
N ARG A 157 10.39 -10.50 18.18
CA ARG A 157 10.17 -11.05 19.54
C ARG A 157 11.21 -10.55 20.54
N ASP A 158 12.49 -10.55 20.14
CA ASP A 158 13.61 -10.10 20.97
C ASP A 158 13.52 -8.62 21.36
N TRP A 159 12.83 -7.78 20.56
CA TRP A 159 12.53 -6.40 20.94
C TRP A 159 11.43 -6.34 21.99
N THR A 160 10.35 -7.09 21.77
CA THR A 160 9.18 -7.07 22.64
C THR A 160 9.40 -7.78 23.98
N ALA A 161 10.45 -8.60 24.07
CA ALA A 161 10.89 -9.27 25.29
C ALA A 161 11.76 -8.38 26.20
N ASP A 162 12.12 -7.17 25.76
CA ASP A 162 13.00 -6.24 26.48
C ASP A 162 12.27 -4.90 26.77
N PRO A 163 11.62 -4.79 27.94
CA PRO A 163 10.87 -3.58 28.31
C PRO A 163 11.73 -2.32 28.40
N GLU A 164 12.99 -2.42 28.82
CA GLU A 164 13.91 -1.28 28.91
C GLU A 164 14.22 -0.73 27.52
N ARG A 165 14.48 -1.62 26.57
CA ARG A 165 14.72 -1.25 25.17
C ARG A 165 13.49 -0.66 24.50
N LEU A 166 12.29 -1.19 24.78
CA LEU A 166 11.03 -0.60 24.33
C LEU A 166 10.86 0.83 24.89
N ALA A 167 11.10 1.00 26.19
CA ALA A 167 10.99 2.31 26.84
C ALA A 167 12.02 3.32 26.29
N ALA A 168 13.27 2.91 26.10
CA ALA A 168 14.33 3.74 25.52
C ALA A 168 14.02 4.17 24.08
N ALA A 169 13.34 3.32 23.30
CA ALA A 169 12.85 3.64 21.97
C ALA A 169 11.48 4.35 21.95
N HIS A 170 10.90 4.67 23.11
CA HIS A 170 9.59 5.29 23.27
C HIS A 170 8.43 4.51 22.64
N VAL A 171 8.50 3.18 22.67
CA VAL A 171 7.37 2.34 22.24
C VAL A 171 6.21 2.53 23.23
N PRO A 172 4.97 2.78 22.75
CA PRO A 172 3.81 2.93 23.63
C PRO A 172 3.60 1.71 24.54
N LYS A 173 3.11 1.96 25.76
CA LYS A 173 2.72 0.88 26.68
C LYS A 173 1.65 0.01 26.04
N GLY A 174 1.74 -1.31 26.23
CA GLY A 174 0.79 -2.29 25.70
C GLY A 174 1.11 -2.80 24.28
N ILE A 175 2.11 -2.23 23.59
CA ILE A 175 2.60 -2.79 22.34
C ILE A 175 3.42 -4.05 22.64
N GLY A 176 2.86 -5.21 22.28
CA GLY A 176 3.53 -6.52 22.34
C GLY A 176 3.92 -7.05 20.97
N PHE A 177 4.37 -8.30 20.93
CA PHE A 177 4.67 -8.98 19.67
C PHE A 177 3.41 -9.14 18.82
N SER A 178 3.49 -8.70 17.57
CA SER A 178 2.46 -8.93 16.56
C SER A 178 3.12 -9.46 15.29
N THR A 179 2.54 -10.50 14.70
CA THR A 179 3.03 -11.04 13.43
C THR A 179 2.71 -10.07 12.29
N LYS A 180 3.49 -10.10 11.20
CA LYS A 180 3.18 -9.27 10.02
C LYS A 180 1.75 -9.50 9.50
N PRO A 181 1.22 -10.73 9.42
CA PRO A 181 -0.19 -10.97 9.08
C PRO A 181 -1.19 -10.30 10.02
N ARG A 182 -0.92 -10.28 11.34
CA ARG A 182 -1.80 -9.58 12.27
C ARG A 182 -1.74 -8.06 12.06
N LEU A 183 -0.56 -7.49 11.83
CA LEU A 183 -0.43 -6.06 11.50
C LEU A 183 -1.19 -5.71 10.21
N ALA A 184 -1.12 -6.57 9.20
CA ALA A 184 -1.84 -6.39 7.94
C ALA A 184 -3.37 -6.50 8.14
N GLN A 185 -3.82 -7.44 8.98
CA GLN A 185 -5.21 -7.54 9.40
C GLN A 185 -5.68 -6.27 10.13
N ASP A 186 -4.87 -5.72 11.04
CA ASP A 186 -5.19 -4.46 11.73
C ASP A 186 -5.38 -3.30 10.73
N MET A 187 -4.61 -3.26 9.64
CA MET A 187 -4.75 -2.25 8.57
C MET A 187 -6.05 -2.42 7.80
N ILE A 188 -6.43 -3.66 7.47
CA ILE A 188 -7.71 -3.95 6.81
C ILE A 188 -8.87 -3.57 7.73
N GLU A 189 -8.82 -3.94 9.02
CA GLU A 189 -9.84 -3.61 10.01
C GLU A 189 -10.02 -2.08 10.11
N ARG A 190 -8.92 -1.31 10.12
CA ARG A 190 -8.98 0.16 10.07
C ARG A 190 -9.55 0.71 8.76
N ALA A 191 -9.17 0.16 7.62
CA ALA A 191 -9.71 0.59 6.32
C ALA A 191 -11.21 0.35 6.23
N ILE A 192 -11.70 -0.81 6.69
CA ILE A 192 -13.13 -1.13 6.77
C ILE A 192 -13.83 -0.18 7.74
N ALA A 193 -13.30 0.02 8.95
CA ALA A 193 -13.89 0.93 9.93
C ALA A 193 -13.98 2.38 9.43
N ALA A 194 -13.05 2.79 8.57
CA ALA A 194 -13.05 4.08 7.90
C ALA A 194 -13.95 4.14 6.64
N ASN A 195 -14.70 3.08 6.33
CA ASN A 195 -15.51 2.95 5.11
C ASN A 195 -14.71 3.18 3.82
N THR A 196 -13.47 2.70 3.78
CA THR A 196 -12.62 2.77 2.58
C THR A 196 -13.25 1.89 1.49
N PRO A 197 -13.56 2.42 0.28
CA PRO A 197 -14.11 1.63 -0.81
C PRO A 197 -13.02 0.74 -1.40
N PHE A 198 -13.18 -0.58 -1.29
CA PHE A 198 -12.34 -1.55 -1.99
C PHE A 198 -13.07 -2.90 -2.04
N ALA A 199 -12.95 -3.63 -3.15
CA ALA A 199 -13.54 -4.96 -3.30
C ALA A 199 -12.55 -6.07 -2.99
N TRP A 200 -11.24 -5.81 -3.15
CA TRP A 200 -10.22 -6.85 -3.18
C TRP A 200 -9.08 -6.59 -2.21
N VAL A 201 -8.49 -7.67 -1.69
CA VAL A 201 -7.21 -7.65 -0.98
C VAL A 201 -6.21 -8.56 -1.69
N ALA A 202 -5.00 -8.08 -1.89
CA ALA A 202 -3.89 -8.86 -2.42
C ALA A 202 -2.68 -8.80 -1.50
N ALA A 203 -2.04 -9.94 -1.25
CA ALA A 203 -0.84 -10.01 -0.39
C ALA A 203 0.02 -11.22 -0.76
N ASP A 204 1.30 -11.21 -0.35
CA ASP A 204 2.22 -12.31 -0.61
C ASP A 204 2.00 -13.53 0.31
N SER A 205 2.86 -14.54 0.15
CA SER A 205 2.80 -15.79 0.94
C SER A 205 3.10 -15.67 2.43
N VAL A 206 3.71 -14.56 2.87
CA VAL A 206 3.90 -14.27 4.29
C VAL A 206 2.55 -14.00 4.97
N TYR A 207 1.59 -13.45 4.21
CA TYR A 207 0.26 -13.06 4.70
C TYR A 207 -0.84 -14.08 4.46
N GLY A 208 -0.71 -14.95 3.45
CA GLY A 208 -1.86 -15.62 2.83
C GLY A 208 -2.44 -16.88 3.49
N VAL A 209 -2.41 -17.04 4.81
CA VAL A 209 -3.04 -18.22 5.45
C VAL A 209 -3.74 -17.92 6.78
N GLY A 210 -4.86 -18.61 7.04
CA GLY A 210 -5.47 -18.73 8.36
C GLY A 210 -6.44 -17.61 8.74
N HIS A 211 -6.09 -16.83 9.77
CA HIS A 211 -6.99 -15.81 10.34
C HIS A 211 -7.33 -14.68 9.35
N LEU A 212 -6.39 -14.31 8.47
CA LEU A 212 -6.59 -13.26 7.49
C LEU A 212 -7.70 -13.61 6.48
N GLU A 213 -7.68 -14.84 5.94
CA GLU A 213 -8.73 -15.32 5.03
C GLU A 213 -10.11 -15.26 5.71
N THR A 214 -10.18 -15.73 6.95
CA THR A 214 -11.43 -15.74 7.73
C THR A 214 -11.95 -14.33 7.97
N ALA A 215 -11.06 -13.38 8.31
CA ALA A 215 -11.42 -11.98 8.51
C ALA A 215 -11.95 -11.34 7.22
N LEU A 216 -11.31 -11.60 6.07
CA LEU A 216 -11.73 -11.06 4.78
C LEU A 216 -13.09 -11.62 4.32
N ARG A 217 -13.32 -12.93 4.51
CA ARG A 217 -14.63 -13.54 4.21
C ARG A 217 -15.73 -12.93 5.07
N ARG A 218 -15.49 -12.75 6.37
CA ARG A 218 -16.45 -12.11 7.30
C ARG A 218 -16.70 -10.65 6.99
N ALA A 219 -15.73 -9.97 6.38
CA ALA A 219 -15.86 -8.61 5.89
C ALA A 219 -16.50 -8.52 4.49
N GLY A 220 -16.85 -9.64 3.86
CA GLY A 220 -17.38 -9.66 2.49
C GLY A 220 -16.40 -9.14 1.45
N LYS A 221 -15.09 -9.27 1.67
CA LYS A 221 -14.04 -8.80 0.76
C LYS A 221 -13.45 -9.96 -0.05
N GLY A 222 -13.34 -9.76 -1.35
CA GLY A 222 -12.63 -10.68 -2.24
C GLY A 222 -11.13 -10.65 -1.95
N TYR A 223 -10.43 -11.75 -2.24
CA TYR A 223 -8.99 -11.78 -2.05
C TYR A 223 -8.25 -12.68 -3.05
N VAL A 224 -6.98 -12.34 -3.26
CA VAL A 224 -5.97 -13.18 -3.90
C VAL A 224 -4.70 -13.12 -3.03
N LEU A 225 -4.47 -14.15 -2.23
CA LEU A 225 -3.36 -14.18 -1.27
C LEU A 225 -2.35 -15.25 -1.66
N GLY A 226 -1.07 -14.91 -1.67
CA GLY A 226 0.00 -15.86 -1.98
C GLY A 226 0.02 -17.01 -0.98
N VAL A 227 0.38 -18.20 -1.45
CA VAL A 227 0.60 -19.38 -0.60
C VAL A 227 1.82 -20.14 -1.09
N LYS A 228 2.43 -20.93 -0.20
CA LYS A 228 3.52 -21.85 -0.59
C LYS A 228 2.97 -22.99 -1.43
N GLY A 229 3.82 -23.60 -2.26
CA GLY A 229 3.46 -24.80 -3.03
C GLY A 229 3.01 -25.98 -2.15
N THR A 230 3.48 -26.03 -0.89
CA THR A 230 3.08 -27.03 0.12
C THR A 230 1.73 -26.74 0.79
N HIS A 231 1.08 -25.63 0.47
CA HIS A 231 -0.23 -25.28 1.04
C HIS A 231 -1.26 -26.35 0.68
N ALA A 232 -1.96 -26.86 1.70
CA ALA A 232 -2.95 -27.91 1.52
C ALA A 232 -4.20 -27.35 0.83
N VAL A 233 -4.61 -27.98 -0.26
CA VAL A 233 -5.81 -27.66 -1.00
C VAL A 233 -6.76 -28.85 -1.00
N LYS A 234 -8.02 -28.56 -0.76
CA LYS A 234 -9.12 -29.53 -0.82
C LYS A 234 -10.26 -28.95 -1.64
N ALA A 235 -10.64 -29.66 -2.69
CA ALA A 235 -11.84 -29.40 -3.45
C ALA A 235 -12.98 -30.31 -2.98
N TRP A 236 -14.16 -29.73 -2.79
CA TRP A 236 -15.39 -30.46 -2.51
C TRP A 236 -16.55 -30.02 -3.41
N ILE A 237 -16.29 -29.19 -4.43
CA ILE A 237 -17.14 -29.10 -5.62
C ILE A 237 -17.00 -30.42 -6.39
N ASP A 238 -18.08 -30.88 -7.00
CA ASP A 238 -18.23 -32.17 -7.69
C ASP A 238 -17.26 -32.46 -8.87
N ARG A 239 -16.17 -31.71 -9.10
CA ARG A 239 -15.22 -31.96 -10.22
C ARG A 239 -13.81 -31.38 -9.99
N PRO A 240 -12.75 -32.16 -10.25
CA PRO A 240 -12.46 -33.47 -9.65
C PRO A 240 -12.15 -33.33 -8.15
N TRP A 241 -12.36 -34.41 -7.38
CA TRP A 241 -11.94 -34.46 -5.98
C TRP A 241 -10.43 -34.27 -5.90
N LEU A 242 -10.01 -33.10 -5.42
CA LEU A 242 -8.61 -32.71 -5.27
C LEU A 242 -8.29 -32.69 -3.78
N SER A 243 -7.34 -33.50 -3.35
CA SER A 243 -6.77 -33.44 -2.01
C SER A 243 -5.26 -33.58 -2.12
N GLY A 244 -4.53 -32.53 -1.76
CA GLY A 244 -3.07 -32.50 -1.88
C GLY A 244 -2.52 -31.11 -1.59
N THR A 245 -1.33 -30.83 -2.11
CA THR A 245 -0.73 -29.49 -2.06
C THR A 245 -1.03 -28.69 -3.31
N ALA A 246 -0.91 -27.36 -3.25
CA ALA A 246 -1.06 -26.47 -4.41
C ALA A 246 -0.12 -26.87 -5.58
N GLU A 247 1.10 -27.30 -5.26
CA GLU A 247 2.06 -27.80 -6.25
C GLU A 247 1.60 -29.11 -6.91
N GLN A 248 1.10 -30.08 -6.13
CA GLN A 248 0.55 -31.32 -6.66
C GLN A 248 -0.64 -31.05 -7.58
N ALA A 249 -1.52 -30.13 -7.16
CA ALA A 249 -2.66 -29.70 -7.97
C ALA A 249 -2.21 -29.10 -9.31
N ALA A 250 -1.22 -28.20 -9.29
CA ALA A 250 -0.71 -27.57 -10.52
C ALA A 250 -0.04 -28.58 -11.48
N ARG A 251 0.70 -29.56 -10.95
CA ARG A 251 1.32 -30.62 -11.75
C ARG A 251 0.31 -31.55 -12.43
N ALA A 252 -0.87 -31.72 -11.84
CA ALA A 252 -1.93 -32.54 -12.40
C ALA A 252 -2.72 -31.84 -13.52
N LEU A 253 -2.48 -30.55 -13.78
CA LEU A 253 -3.23 -29.80 -14.78
C LEU A 253 -2.81 -30.14 -16.21
N PRO A 254 -3.77 -30.38 -17.13
CA PRO A 254 -3.46 -30.50 -18.54
C PRO A 254 -2.97 -29.16 -19.10
N SER A 255 -2.22 -29.21 -20.20
CA SER A 255 -1.73 -28.00 -20.88
C SER A 255 -2.86 -27.04 -21.29
N SER A 256 -4.04 -27.58 -21.62
CA SER A 256 -5.24 -26.81 -21.99
C SER A 256 -5.85 -25.99 -20.85
N ALA A 257 -5.52 -26.29 -19.58
CA ALA A 257 -5.98 -25.51 -18.43
C ALA A 257 -5.28 -24.15 -18.30
N TRP A 258 -4.15 -23.98 -18.99
CA TRP A 258 -3.32 -22.78 -18.90
C TRP A 258 -3.70 -21.76 -19.96
N ARG A 259 -3.84 -20.51 -19.54
CA ARG A 259 -4.20 -19.39 -20.42
C ARG A 259 -3.21 -18.25 -20.23
N ARG A 260 -2.72 -17.71 -21.34
CA ARG A 260 -1.84 -16.53 -21.32
C ARG A 260 -2.67 -15.28 -21.06
N CYS A 261 -2.38 -14.56 -19.97
CA CYS A 261 -3.08 -13.34 -19.58
C CYS A 261 -2.09 -12.33 -18.98
N SER A 262 -2.40 -11.04 -19.09
CA SER A 262 -1.61 -9.97 -18.48
C SER A 262 -1.94 -9.81 -17.00
N ALA A 263 -0.91 -9.65 -16.17
CA ALA A 263 -0.97 -9.24 -14.77
C ALA A 263 -0.90 -7.71 -14.60
N GLY A 264 -1.42 -6.98 -15.59
CA GLY A 264 -1.35 -5.53 -15.69
C GLY A 264 -0.17 -5.02 -16.52
N GLU A 265 -0.13 -3.71 -16.71
CA GLU A 265 0.90 -3.02 -17.49
C GLU A 265 2.22 -2.91 -16.72
N GLY A 266 3.33 -3.19 -17.40
CA GLY A 266 4.69 -2.97 -16.93
C GLY A 266 5.39 -1.86 -17.74
N THR A 267 6.59 -1.48 -17.30
CA THR A 267 7.42 -0.46 -17.97
C THR A 267 7.85 -0.85 -19.39
N GLN A 268 7.91 -2.15 -19.67
CA GLN A 268 8.27 -2.73 -20.99
C GLN A 268 7.05 -3.32 -21.71
N GLY A 269 5.84 -2.91 -21.34
CA GLY A 269 4.57 -3.44 -21.85
C GLY A 269 3.88 -4.43 -20.89
N PRO A 270 2.84 -5.14 -21.36
CA PRO A 270 2.01 -6.00 -20.52
C PRO A 270 2.82 -7.11 -19.84
N ARG A 271 2.63 -7.30 -18.53
CA ARG A 271 3.27 -8.38 -17.76
C ARG A 271 2.55 -9.70 -18.05
N LEU A 272 2.96 -10.38 -19.12
CA LEU A 272 2.34 -11.63 -19.56
C LEU A 272 2.84 -12.83 -18.75
N HIS A 273 1.89 -13.61 -18.24
CA HIS A 273 2.14 -14.91 -17.62
C HIS A 273 1.14 -15.93 -18.15
N GLU A 274 1.44 -17.21 -17.93
CA GLU A 274 0.44 -18.26 -18.05
C GLU A 274 -0.26 -18.46 -16.72
N TRP A 275 -1.56 -18.64 -16.77
CA TRP A 275 -2.41 -18.73 -15.60
C TRP A 275 -3.32 -19.94 -15.67
N ALA A 276 -3.55 -20.58 -14.53
CA ALA A 276 -4.59 -21.58 -14.35
C ALA A 276 -5.40 -21.24 -13.09
N TYR A 277 -6.67 -21.64 -13.08
CA TYR A 277 -7.56 -21.45 -11.95
C TYR A 277 -8.34 -22.73 -11.66
N LEU A 278 -8.35 -23.12 -10.39
CA LEU A 278 -9.11 -24.26 -9.89
C LEU A 278 -10.12 -23.78 -8.87
N GLU A 279 -11.39 -23.98 -9.16
CA GLU A 279 -12.48 -23.76 -8.22
C GLU A 279 -12.49 -24.92 -7.23
N LEU A 280 -12.41 -24.62 -5.93
CA LEU A 280 -12.27 -25.62 -4.87
C LEU A 280 -13.59 -25.83 -4.11
N ALA A 281 -14.31 -24.76 -3.81
CA ALA A 281 -15.53 -24.80 -3.02
C ALA A 281 -16.44 -23.62 -3.32
N ASP A 282 -17.70 -23.89 -3.67
CA ASP A 282 -18.75 -22.90 -3.80
C ASP A 282 -19.51 -22.84 -2.48
N LEU A 283 -19.72 -21.62 -2.00
CA LEU A 283 -20.20 -21.34 -0.66
C LEU A 283 -21.10 -20.11 -0.73
N GLU A 284 -22.19 -20.10 0.04
CA GLU A 284 -23.02 -18.91 0.14
C GLU A 284 -22.26 -17.82 0.90
N ALA A 285 -22.13 -16.63 0.31
CA ALA A 285 -21.39 -15.54 0.96
C ALA A 285 -22.05 -15.09 2.26
N SER A 286 -23.37 -15.21 2.35
CA SER A 286 -24.16 -14.89 3.54
C SER A 286 -23.79 -15.75 4.76
N ASP A 287 -23.22 -16.94 4.56
CA ASP A 287 -22.73 -17.79 5.65
C ASP A 287 -21.52 -17.18 6.38
N TYR A 288 -20.82 -16.26 5.71
CA TYR A 288 -19.63 -15.58 6.25
C TYR A 288 -19.90 -14.12 6.57
N ALA A 289 -20.60 -13.41 5.70
CA ALA A 289 -20.90 -11.99 5.81
C ALA A 289 -22.40 -11.77 5.50
N PRO A 290 -23.24 -11.44 6.50
CA PRO A 290 -24.69 -11.32 6.30
C PRO A 290 -25.12 -10.30 5.23
N SER A 291 -24.28 -9.29 4.96
CA SER A 291 -24.51 -8.29 3.91
C SER A 291 -24.08 -8.74 2.51
N ALA A 292 -23.32 -9.83 2.40
CA ALA A 292 -22.89 -10.37 1.12
C ALA A 292 -23.95 -11.35 0.59
N THR A 293 -24.19 -11.31 -0.71
CA THR A 293 -25.22 -12.12 -1.38
C THR A 293 -24.62 -12.97 -2.48
N GLY A 294 -25.23 -14.14 -2.70
CA GLY A 294 -24.90 -15.05 -3.78
C GLY A 294 -23.74 -15.99 -3.47
N VAL A 295 -23.50 -16.89 -4.43
CA VAL A 295 -22.47 -17.91 -4.34
C VAL A 295 -21.09 -17.29 -4.59
N TRP A 296 -20.15 -17.62 -3.71
CA TRP A 296 -18.75 -17.26 -3.82
C TRP A 296 -17.89 -18.51 -3.84
N THR A 297 -16.80 -18.45 -4.60
CA THR A 297 -15.90 -19.56 -4.84
C THR A 297 -14.59 -19.35 -4.10
N ARG A 298 -14.23 -20.33 -3.27
CA ARG A 298 -12.85 -20.54 -2.85
C ARG A 298 -12.11 -21.22 -3.99
N GLY A 299 -10.98 -20.68 -4.41
CA GLY A 299 -10.21 -21.26 -5.51
C GLY A 299 -8.70 -21.20 -5.31
N LEU A 300 -7.96 -21.93 -6.15
CA LEU A 300 -6.51 -21.87 -6.29
C LEU A 300 -6.17 -21.22 -7.63
N LEU A 301 -5.57 -20.04 -7.59
CA LEU A 301 -4.98 -19.38 -8.75
C LEU A 301 -3.50 -19.75 -8.85
N ILE A 302 -3.04 -20.08 -10.04
CA ILE A 302 -1.67 -20.51 -10.29
C ILE A 302 -1.09 -19.65 -11.41
N ARG A 303 0.07 -19.05 -11.15
CA ARG A 303 0.84 -18.29 -12.14
C ARG A 303 2.07 -19.09 -12.54
N ARG A 304 2.30 -19.22 -13.84
CA ARG A 304 3.53 -19.76 -14.43
C ARG A 304 4.30 -18.66 -15.15
N ARG A 305 5.56 -18.47 -14.76
CA ARG A 305 6.48 -17.56 -15.42
C ARG A 305 6.86 -18.12 -16.80
N LEU A 306 6.87 -17.28 -17.83
CA LEU A 306 7.11 -17.71 -19.21
C LEU A 306 8.57 -18.11 -19.50
N VAL A 307 9.52 -17.60 -18.72
CA VAL A 307 10.95 -17.75 -18.99
C VAL A 307 11.49 -19.10 -18.51
N ASP A 308 11.15 -19.49 -17.29
CA ASP A 308 11.70 -20.67 -16.59
C ASP A 308 10.62 -21.67 -16.15
N GLY A 309 9.34 -21.35 -16.35
CA GLY A 309 8.23 -22.17 -15.90
C GLY A 309 7.98 -22.15 -14.40
N GLU A 310 8.62 -21.24 -13.64
CA GLU A 310 8.45 -21.16 -12.19
C GLU A 310 6.98 -20.88 -11.82
N LEU A 311 6.48 -21.63 -10.83
CA LEU A 311 5.10 -21.58 -10.37
C LEU A 311 4.96 -20.76 -9.09
N ALA A 312 3.96 -19.88 -9.07
CA ALA A 312 3.46 -19.22 -7.87
C ALA A 312 1.99 -19.56 -7.66
N TYR A 313 1.58 -19.66 -6.39
CA TYR A 313 0.27 -20.19 -5.99
C TYR A 313 -0.46 -19.16 -5.11
N PHE A 314 -1.77 -19.05 -5.29
CA PHE A 314 -2.59 -18.10 -4.55
C PHE A 314 -3.94 -18.71 -4.17
N THR A 315 -4.32 -18.57 -2.91
CA THR A 315 -5.70 -18.82 -2.46
C THR A 315 -6.59 -17.64 -2.84
N THR A 316 -7.82 -17.93 -3.24
CA THR A 316 -8.78 -16.93 -3.69
C THR A 316 -10.12 -17.09 -3.00
N TRP A 317 -10.82 -15.96 -2.86
CA TRP A 317 -12.23 -15.89 -2.49
C TRP A 317 -12.87 -14.79 -3.31
N ALA A 318 -13.89 -15.14 -4.09
CA ALA A 318 -14.46 -14.25 -5.09
C ALA A 318 -15.92 -14.66 -5.39
N PRO A 319 -16.77 -13.76 -5.91
CA PRO A 319 -18.07 -14.16 -6.47
C PRO A 319 -17.90 -15.29 -7.50
N ALA A 320 -18.81 -16.28 -7.48
CA ALA A 320 -18.76 -17.39 -8.41
C ALA A 320 -18.81 -16.90 -9.87
N GLY A 321 -18.03 -17.54 -10.74
CA GLY A 321 -17.87 -17.11 -12.14
C GLY A 321 -16.92 -15.92 -12.34
N THR A 322 -16.21 -15.45 -11.30
CA THR A 322 -15.16 -14.45 -11.45
C THR A 322 -14.12 -14.92 -12.46
N SER A 323 -13.92 -14.14 -13.52
CA SER A 323 -13.03 -14.55 -14.61
C SER A 323 -11.57 -14.68 -14.18
N LEU A 324 -10.85 -15.61 -14.81
CA LEU A 324 -9.39 -15.75 -14.64
C LEU A 324 -8.64 -14.43 -14.88
N LYS A 325 -9.08 -13.64 -15.87
CA LYS A 325 -8.49 -12.32 -16.16
C LYS A 325 -8.64 -11.37 -14.99
N ARG A 326 -9.77 -11.38 -14.28
CA ARG A 326 -10.00 -10.54 -13.10
C ARG A 326 -9.10 -10.97 -11.95
N LEU A 327 -8.97 -12.26 -11.67
CA LEU A 327 -8.09 -12.78 -10.63
C LEU A 327 -6.61 -12.47 -10.92
N ALA A 328 -6.17 -12.67 -12.17
CA ALA A 328 -4.83 -12.30 -12.63
C ALA A 328 -4.58 -10.79 -12.54
N TRP A 329 -5.59 -9.97 -12.84
CA TRP A 329 -5.54 -8.52 -12.67
C TRP A 329 -5.36 -8.16 -11.19
N VAL A 330 -6.14 -8.74 -10.27
CA VAL A 330 -6.02 -8.50 -8.82
C VAL A 330 -4.63 -8.89 -8.30
N GLU A 331 -4.13 -10.09 -8.64
CA GLU A 331 -2.77 -10.51 -8.28
C GLU A 331 -1.72 -9.53 -8.83
N GLY A 332 -1.91 -9.09 -10.08
CA GLY A 332 -1.03 -8.16 -10.76
C GLY A 332 -0.84 -6.82 -10.06
N HIS A 333 -1.78 -6.39 -9.21
CA HIS A 333 -1.65 -5.16 -8.41
C HIS A 333 -0.61 -5.27 -7.30
N ARG A 334 -0.15 -6.48 -6.95
CA ARG A 334 1.01 -6.64 -6.06
C ARG A 334 2.25 -5.92 -6.59
N TRP A 335 2.48 -5.91 -7.90
CA TRP A 335 3.62 -5.18 -8.46
C TRP A 335 3.55 -3.67 -8.22
N SER A 336 2.34 -3.14 -8.05
CA SER A 336 2.13 -1.71 -7.81
C SER A 336 2.78 -1.29 -6.48
N ILE A 337 2.67 -2.09 -5.41
CA ILE A 337 3.28 -1.75 -4.11
C ILE A 337 4.81 -1.83 -4.15
N GLU A 338 5.39 -2.76 -4.91
CA GLU A 338 6.84 -2.86 -5.10
C GLU A 338 7.36 -1.59 -5.81
N SER A 339 6.71 -1.18 -6.90
CA SER A 339 7.01 0.09 -7.59
C SER A 339 6.80 1.31 -6.69
N ALA A 340 5.79 1.29 -5.82
CA ALA A 340 5.57 2.34 -4.83
C ALA A 340 6.70 2.40 -3.80
N PHE A 341 7.24 1.26 -3.34
CA PHE A 341 8.40 1.24 -2.46
C PHE A 341 9.64 1.76 -3.14
N GLU A 342 9.91 1.36 -4.38
CA GLU A 342 11.04 1.87 -5.17
C GLU A 342 10.97 3.39 -5.29
N THR A 343 9.80 3.92 -5.70
CA THR A 343 9.57 5.37 -5.83
C THR A 343 9.74 6.07 -4.48
N ALA A 344 9.10 5.56 -3.42
CA ALA A 344 9.14 6.21 -2.11
C ALA A 344 10.54 6.20 -1.48
N LYS A 345 11.34 5.16 -1.74
CA LYS A 345 12.74 5.11 -1.30
C LYS A 345 13.64 6.02 -2.13
N GLY A 346 13.61 5.84 -3.45
CA GLY A 346 14.48 6.56 -4.38
C GLY A 346 14.23 8.06 -4.40
N GLU A 347 12.96 8.47 -4.46
CA GLU A 347 12.59 9.87 -4.69
C GLU A 347 12.21 10.61 -3.40
N LEU A 348 11.51 9.93 -2.48
CA LEU A 348 10.90 10.55 -1.31
C LEU A 348 11.63 10.24 0.00
N GLY A 349 12.70 9.45 -0.05
CA GLY A 349 13.51 9.12 1.12
C GLY A 349 12.79 8.36 2.22
N LEU A 350 11.92 7.41 1.84
CA LEU A 350 11.27 6.47 2.76
C LEU A 350 12.29 5.80 3.70
N ASP A 351 13.45 5.40 3.19
CA ASP A 351 14.53 4.74 3.93
C ASP A 351 15.64 5.68 4.45
N HIS A 352 15.51 6.99 4.20
CA HIS A 352 16.43 8.03 4.70
C HIS A 352 16.13 8.47 6.16
N ASN A 353 15.26 7.75 6.87
CA ASN A 353 14.93 8.06 8.27
C ASN A 353 16.11 7.79 9.21
N GLU A 354 16.53 8.80 9.97
CA GLU A 354 17.64 8.71 10.93
C GLU A 354 17.17 8.61 12.40
N THR A 355 15.85 8.63 12.63
CA THR A 355 15.28 8.53 13.97
C THR A 355 15.47 7.13 14.56
N ARG A 356 15.55 7.08 15.89
CA ARG A 356 15.68 5.83 16.66
C ARG A 356 14.41 5.46 17.42
N SER A 357 13.44 6.38 17.54
CA SER A 357 12.24 6.19 18.34
C SER A 357 11.06 5.65 17.52
N TRP A 358 10.13 5.00 18.22
CA TRP A 358 8.86 4.52 17.67
C TRP A 358 8.10 5.64 16.95
N HIS A 359 7.85 6.75 17.64
CA HIS A 359 7.12 7.89 17.07
C HIS A 359 7.90 8.56 15.95
N GLY A 360 9.24 8.61 16.02
CA GLY A 360 10.07 9.17 14.95
C GLY A 360 9.91 8.41 13.65
N TRP A 361 9.91 7.08 13.71
CA TRP A 361 9.63 6.22 12.55
C TRP A 361 8.23 6.46 12.01
N HIS A 362 7.22 6.43 12.87
CA HIS A 362 5.82 6.61 12.47
C HIS A 362 5.60 7.98 11.81
N ARG A 363 6.18 9.04 12.35
CA ARG A 363 6.08 10.40 11.81
C ARG A 363 6.76 10.57 10.46
N HIS A 364 8.00 10.08 10.33
CA HIS A 364 8.74 10.16 9.06
C HIS A 364 7.98 9.44 7.95
N VAL A 365 7.59 8.19 8.19
CA VAL A 365 6.92 7.38 7.18
C VAL A 365 5.56 7.99 6.80
N SER A 366 4.80 8.56 7.75
CA SER A 366 3.55 9.26 7.43
C SER A 366 3.75 10.48 6.53
N LEU A 367 4.81 11.26 6.75
CA LEU A 367 5.13 12.42 5.91
C LEU A 367 5.55 11.98 4.50
N VAL A 368 6.28 10.88 4.38
CA VAL A 368 6.61 10.28 3.08
C VAL A 368 5.36 9.75 2.36
N MET A 369 4.44 9.10 3.09
CA MET A 369 3.15 8.68 2.52
C MET A 369 2.34 9.88 2.00
N LEU A 370 2.32 10.99 2.74
CA LEU A 370 1.67 12.23 2.30
C LEU A 370 2.31 12.79 1.02
N ALA A 371 3.64 12.84 0.95
CA ALA A 371 4.36 13.27 -0.24
C ALA A 371 4.02 12.39 -1.45
N PHE A 372 3.96 11.07 -1.24
CA PHE A 372 3.59 10.12 -2.29
C PHE A 372 2.13 10.27 -2.73
N ALA A 373 1.21 10.47 -1.79
CA ALA A 373 -0.20 10.72 -2.08
C ALA A 373 -0.42 12.01 -2.88
N LEU A 374 0.32 13.08 -2.56
CA LEU A 374 0.31 14.32 -3.34
C LEU A 374 0.73 14.07 -4.79
N LEU A 375 1.83 13.35 -5.01
CA LEU A 375 2.30 13.01 -6.35
C LEU A 375 1.28 12.14 -7.10
N ALA A 376 0.66 11.19 -6.41
CA ALA A 376 -0.39 10.34 -6.99
C ALA A 376 -1.59 11.18 -7.46
N ARG A 377 -2.03 12.17 -6.67
CA ARG A 377 -3.08 13.11 -7.06
C ARG A 377 -2.69 13.94 -8.27
N VAL A 378 -1.51 14.59 -8.24
CA VAL A 378 -1.07 15.45 -9.34
C VAL A 378 -0.98 14.65 -10.64
N ARG A 379 -0.43 13.43 -10.58
CA ARG A 379 -0.39 12.51 -11.72
C ARG A 379 -1.78 12.11 -12.21
N HIS A 380 -2.70 11.82 -11.31
CA HIS A 380 -4.08 11.48 -11.66
C HIS A 380 -4.76 12.64 -12.40
N GLN A 381 -4.69 13.85 -11.84
CA GLN A 381 -5.32 15.04 -12.40
C GLN A 381 -4.68 15.50 -13.72
N ALA A 382 -3.35 15.41 -13.85
CA ALA A 382 -2.65 15.76 -15.08
C ALA A 382 -2.93 14.80 -16.25
N ASN A 383 -3.29 13.55 -15.93
CA ASN A 383 -3.65 12.52 -16.91
C ASN A 383 -5.17 12.42 -17.15
N ALA A 384 -5.99 13.15 -16.38
CA ALA A 384 -7.42 13.19 -16.60
C ALA A 384 -7.73 13.92 -17.92
N PRO A 385 -8.70 13.44 -18.72
CA PRO A 385 -9.13 14.15 -19.91
C PRO A 385 -9.65 15.54 -19.53
N ALA A 386 -9.24 16.57 -20.27
CA ALA A 386 -9.67 17.94 -20.02
C ALA A 386 -11.21 18.03 -20.03
N PRO A 387 -11.83 18.79 -19.11
CA PRO A 387 -13.27 18.97 -19.14
C PRO A 387 -13.69 19.58 -20.49
N PRO A 388 -14.85 19.18 -21.04
CA PRO A 388 -15.34 19.76 -22.28
C PRO A 388 -15.45 21.28 -22.11
N LYS A 389 -14.85 22.03 -23.05
CA LYS A 389 -14.93 23.49 -23.05
C LYS A 389 -16.42 23.89 -23.05
N THR A 390 -16.90 24.42 -21.93
CA THR A 390 -18.23 25.02 -21.90
C THR A 390 -18.13 26.31 -22.73
N ILE A 391 -18.72 26.31 -23.93
CA ILE A 391 -18.90 27.54 -24.70
C ILE A 391 -19.86 28.40 -23.88
N GLN A 392 -19.33 29.37 -23.14
CA GLN A 392 -20.14 30.46 -22.61
C GLN A 392 -20.71 31.21 -23.82
N ARG A 393 -22.00 30.97 -24.13
CA ARG A 393 -22.73 31.83 -25.04
C ARG A 393 -22.78 33.22 -24.40
N LEU A 394 -22.04 34.17 -24.98
CA LEU A 394 -22.25 35.58 -24.73
C LEU A 394 -23.72 35.89 -25.05
N ILE A 395 -24.51 36.14 -24.02
CA ILE A 395 -25.83 36.76 -24.16
C ILE A 395 -25.54 38.21 -24.54
N ALA A 396 -25.72 38.53 -25.82
CA ALA A 396 -25.77 39.91 -26.28
C ALA A 396 -27.00 40.57 -25.65
N LEU A 397 -26.78 41.50 -24.74
CA LEU A 397 -27.81 42.42 -24.26
C LEU A 397 -28.15 43.39 -25.39
N THR A 398 -29.24 43.12 -26.10
CA THR A 398 -29.93 44.11 -26.93
C THR A 398 -30.59 45.13 -26.02
N TYR A 399 -30.14 46.40 -26.08
CA TYR A 399 -30.85 47.53 -25.50
C TYR A 399 -32.08 47.86 -26.36
N PRO A 400 -33.29 48.05 -25.79
CA PRO A 400 -34.36 48.76 -26.46
C PRO A 400 -34.13 50.28 -26.33
N GLY A 401 -34.33 50.99 -27.45
CA GLY A 401 -34.23 52.45 -27.55
C GLY A 401 -35.48 53.19 -27.10
#